data_AF-A0A8D2ESX3-F1
#
_entry.id   AF-A0A8D2ESX3-F1
#
_cell.length_a   1.000
_cell.length_b   1.000
_cell.length_c   1.000
_cell.angle_alpha   90.00
_cell.angle_beta   90.00
_cell.angle_gamma   90.00
#
_symmetry.space_group_name_H-M   'P 1'
#
loop_
_entity.id
_entity.type
_entity.pdbx_description
1 polymer ?
#
loop_
_entity_poly.entity_id
_entity_poly.type
_entity_poly.pdbx_seq_one_letter_code
_entity_poly.pdbx_strand_id
1 'polypeptide(L)'
;MEPVPLQDFVRALDPETLPRVLRVCSGVYFEGSIYEISGNECCLSTGDLIKVTQVRLQKVVCENPRTSQTMEPNFQGYFTPLNTPQSYETLEELVSATTQSSKQLPTCFMSTHRIVTEGRVVTEDQLLVLEAVVMHLGIRCARCVLGLEGQQVILHLPLSQKGPFRKWEPSAPRTLLQVLQDPALKDLVLTCPTLPWHSLILRPQYEIQAIMHIFSSLRIAATHSAAQTQGEDLASVHQGWLQYVQQDSCPQEGPQTR
;
A
#
# COMPACT_ATOMS: atom_id res chain seq x y z
N MET A 1 17.18 -20.32 3.73
CA MET A 1 15.93 -19.52 3.69
C MET A 1 16.29 -18.14 4.17
N GLU A 2 16.08 -17.12 3.35
CA GLU A 2 16.35 -15.74 3.76
C GLU A 2 15.27 -15.27 4.74
N PRO A 3 15.63 -14.45 5.75
CA PRO A 3 14.65 -13.85 6.65
C PRO A 3 13.74 -12.89 5.87
N VAL A 4 12.44 -12.93 6.14
CA VAL A 4 11.43 -12.06 5.52
C VAL A 4 10.80 -11.21 6.62
N PRO A 5 10.52 -9.91 6.39
CA PRO A 5 9.75 -9.10 7.34
C PRO A 5 8.40 -9.75 7.66
N LEU A 6 8.00 -9.74 8.94
CA LEU A 6 6.75 -10.37 9.37
C LEU A 6 5.54 -9.81 8.62
N GLN A 7 5.55 -8.50 8.31
CA GLN A 7 4.51 -7.83 7.54
C GLN A 7 4.35 -8.42 6.13
N ASP A 8 5.47 -8.66 5.44
CA ASP A 8 5.45 -9.19 4.07
C ASP A 8 5.04 -10.65 4.06
N PHE A 9 5.50 -11.43 5.06
CA PHE A 9 5.03 -12.79 5.28
C PHE A 9 3.50 -12.84 5.44
N VAL A 10 2.95 -12.05 6.36
CA VAL A 10 1.50 -12.04 6.64
C VAL A 10 0.70 -11.57 5.44
N ARG A 11 1.18 -10.54 4.72
CA ARG A 11 0.51 -10.02 3.52
C ARG A 11 0.49 -11.04 2.38
N ALA A 12 1.42 -12.00 2.35
CA ALA A 12 1.54 -13.03 1.30
C ALA A 12 0.97 -14.39 1.72
N LEU A 13 0.58 -14.54 2.99
CA LEU A 13 0.11 -15.78 3.55
C LEU A 13 -1.30 -16.10 3.06
N ASP A 14 -1.49 -17.29 2.50
CA ASP A 14 -2.82 -17.87 2.32
C ASP A 14 -3.33 -18.38 3.68
N PRO A 15 -4.45 -17.85 4.22
CA PRO A 15 -4.98 -18.25 5.52
C PRO A 15 -5.27 -19.74 5.66
N GLU A 16 -5.64 -20.42 4.56
CA GLU A 16 -5.91 -21.87 4.54
C GLU A 16 -4.65 -22.71 4.83
N THR A 17 -3.48 -22.09 4.76
CA THR A 17 -2.20 -22.75 5.03
C THR A 17 -1.78 -22.73 6.50
N LEU A 18 -2.56 -22.10 7.38
CA LEU A 18 -2.28 -22.06 8.80
C LEU A 18 -2.58 -23.43 9.48
N PRO A 19 -1.85 -23.79 10.56
CA PRO A 19 -0.82 -22.99 11.24
C PRO A 19 0.55 -23.01 10.55
N ARG A 20 1.37 -22.00 10.83
CA ARG A 20 2.77 -21.87 10.34
C ARG A 20 3.73 -21.55 11.48
N VAL A 21 4.87 -22.25 11.54
CA VAL A 21 5.92 -22.00 12.54
C VAL A 21 6.99 -21.10 11.94
N LEU A 22 7.24 -19.97 12.60
CA LEU A 22 8.25 -18.98 12.25
C LEU A 22 9.33 -18.98 13.34
N ARG A 23 10.57 -18.69 12.93
CA ARG A 23 11.67 -18.40 13.85
C ARG A 23 12.01 -16.93 13.78
N VAL A 24 12.06 -16.26 14.92
CA VAL A 24 12.47 -14.85 15.01
C VAL A 24 13.96 -14.76 14.69
N CYS A 25 14.30 -13.99 13.66
CA CYS A 25 15.69 -13.71 13.30
C CYS A 25 16.15 -12.40 13.94
N SER A 26 15.48 -11.31 13.65
CA SER A 26 15.73 -9.97 14.19
C SER A 26 14.54 -9.07 13.87
N GLY A 27 14.45 -7.92 14.55
CA GLY A 27 13.43 -6.92 14.27
C GLY A 27 13.19 -5.97 15.43
N VAL A 28 12.41 -4.93 15.17
CA VAL A 28 11.84 -4.03 16.16
C VAL A 28 10.33 -4.02 15.99
N TYR A 29 9.61 -3.84 17.09
CA TYR A 29 8.16 -3.70 17.13
C TYR A 29 7.82 -2.54 18.06
N PHE A 30 6.60 -2.03 17.94
CA PHE A 30 6.14 -0.95 18.79
C PHE A 30 5.91 -1.47 20.21
N GLU A 31 6.30 -0.67 21.20
CA GLU A 31 5.89 -0.93 22.58
C GLU A 31 4.36 -0.97 22.65
N GLY A 32 3.84 -1.92 23.40
CA GLY A 32 2.42 -2.22 23.48
C GLY A 32 1.86 -2.91 22.24
N SER A 33 2.69 -3.60 21.45
CA SER A 33 2.23 -4.35 20.27
C SER A 33 2.31 -5.86 20.41
N ILE A 34 2.66 -6.44 21.56
CA ILE A 34 2.73 -7.90 21.70
C ILE A 34 2.23 -8.26 23.10
N TYR A 35 1.13 -9.01 23.17
CA TYR A 35 0.51 -9.37 24.45
C TYR A 35 0.20 -10.86 24.54
N GLU A 36 0.48 -11.44 25.70
CA GLU A 36 -0.04 -12.75 26.09
C GLU A 36 -1.56 -12.72 26.33
N ILE A 37 -2.21 -13.89 26.32
CA ILE A 37 -3.64 -14.09 26.66
C ILE A 37 -4.09 -13.44 27.95
N SER A 38 -3.17 -13.27 28.91
CA SER A 38 -3.45 -12.63 30.20
C SER A 38 -3.46 -11.10 30.10
N GLY A 39 -3.25 -10.53 28.91
CA GLY A 39 -3.16 -9.09 28.67
C GLY A 39 -1.82 -8.47 29.04
N ASN A 40 -0.83 -9.29 29.39
CA ASN A 40 0.50 -8.82 29.74
C ASN A 40 1.33 -8.61 28.47
N GLU A 41 1.99 -7.47 28.37
CA GLU A 41 2.94 -7.23 27.30
C GLU A 41 4.14 -8.19 27.43
N CYS A 42 4.62 -8.69 26.30
CA CYS A 42 5.76 -9.59 26.25
C CYS A 42 6.67 -9.31 25.06
N CYS A 43 7.90 -9.79 25.14
CA CYS A 43 8.92 -9.49 24.14
C CYS A 43 9.28 -10.72 23.30
N LEU A 44 9.55 -10.50 22.01
CA LEU A 44 10.15 -11.49 21.12
C LEU A 44 11.66 -11.31 21.06
N SER A 45 12.40 -12.41 21.20
CA SER A 45 13.86 -12.48 21.10
C SER A 45 14.29 -13.27 19.87
N THR A 46 15.48 -12.96 19.35
CA THR A 46 16.12 -13.77 18.30
C THR A 46 16.21 -15.24 18.73
N GLY A 47 15.71 -16.13 17.87
CA GLY A 47 15.65 -17.57 18.12
C GLY A 47 14.29 -18.09 18.56
N ASP A 48 13.39 -17.21 19.04
CA ASP A 48 12.06 -17.62 19.49
C ASP A 48 11.25 -18.24 18.34
N LEU A 49 10.43 -19.23 18.70
CA LEU A 49 9.53 -19.91 17.77
C LEU A 49 8.10 -19.41 17.98
N ILE A 50 7.49 -18.97 16.90
CA ILE A 50 6.13 -18.45 16.87
C ILE A 50 5.31 -19.33 15.94
N LYS A 51 4.30 -20.03 16.48
CA LYS A 51 3.32 -20.76 15.68
C LYS A 51 2.13 -19.85 15.40
N VAL A 52 2.10 -19.23 14.22
CA VAL A 52 0.95 -18.46 13.75
C VAL A 52 -0.23 -19.40 13.54
N THR A 53 -1.36 -19.11 14.20
CA THR A 53 -2.59 -19.91 14.14
C THR A 53 -3.71 -19.19 13.42
N GLN A 54 -3.74 -17.86 13.46
CA GLN A 54 -4.74 -17.05 12.77
C GLN A 54 -4.14 -15.72 12.32
N VAL A 55 -4.64 -15.20 11.20
CA VAL A 55 -4.38 -13.84 10.73
C VAL A 55 -5.73 -13.18 10.47
N ARG A 56 -5.91 -11.95 10.94
CA ARG A 56 -7.15 -11.18 10.78
C ARG A 56 -6.86 -9.80 10.23
N LEU A 57 -7.54 -9.40 9.17
CA LEU A 57 -7.49 -8.01 8.68
C LEU A 57 -8.09 -7.08 9.75
N GLN A 58 -7.30 -6.10 10.20
CA GLN A 58 -7.70 -5.11 11.20
C GLN A 58 -8.25 -3.85 10.53
N LYS A 59 -7.40 -3.21 9.71
CA LYS A 59 -7.75 -2.02 8.95
C LYS A 59 -7.05 -2.02 7.61
N VAL A 60 -7.52 -1.16 6.71
CA VAL A 60 -6.85 -0.90 5.44
C VAL A 60 -6.58 0.58 5.37
N VAL A 61 -5.34 0.93 5.08
CA VAL A 61 -4.92 2.32 4.95
C VAL A 61 -4.59 2.58 3.49
N CYS A 62 -5.02 3.70 2.96
CA CYS A 62 -4.56 4.20 1.66
C CYS A 62 -3.25 4.96 1.90
N GLU A 63 -2.23 4.65 1.10
CA GLU A 63 -0.97 5.38 1.07
C GLU A 63 -0.88 6.15 -0.25
N ASN A 64 -0.57 7.44 -0.18
CA ASN A 64 -0.25 8.23 -1.37
C ASN A 64 1.17 7.88 -1.83
N PRO A 65 1.36 7.30 -3.03
CA PRO A 65 2.68 6.83 -3.48
C PRO A 65 3.71 7.94 -3.66
N ARG A 66 3.28 9.21 -3.71
CA ARG A 66 4.13 10.38 -3.92
C ARG A 66 4.53 11.06 -2.62
N THR A 67 3.59 11.21 -1.69
CA THR A 67 3.80 11.96 -0.45
C THR A 67 4.02 11.08 0.77
N SER A 68 3.85 9.75 0.62
CA SER A 68 3.81 8.77 1.71
C SER A 68 2.79 9.10 2.81
N GLN A 69 1.85 10.02 2.53
CA GLN A 69 0.76 10.32 3.42
C GLN A 69 -0.21 9.14 3.46
N THR A 70 -0.76 8.89 4.63
CA THR A 70 -1.68 7.78 4.87
C THR A 70 -3.06 8.31 5.28
N MET A 71 -4.11 7.66 4.79
CA MET A 71 -5.51 7.99 5.11
C MET A 71 -6.32 6.70 5.20
N GLU A 72 -7.25 6.64 6.15
CA GLU A 72 -8.21 5.54 6.20
C GLU A 72 -9.34 5.78 5.17
N PRO A 73 -9.59 4.83 4.25
CA PRO A 73 -10.65 4.99 3.28
C PRO A 73 -12.01 4.90 3.98
N ASN A 74 -12.97 5.71 3.55
CA ASN A 74 -14.37 5.64 4.00
C ASN A 74 -15.13 4.41 3.45
N PHE A 75 -14.43 3.44 2.85
CA PHE A 75 -14.94 2.21 2.23
C PHE A 75 -16.01 2.40 1.14
N GLN A 76 -16.21 3.64 0.67
CA GLN A 76 -17.15 3.94 -0.38
C GLN A 76 -16.44 4.01 -1.73
N GLY A 77 -17.07 3.47 -2.77
CA GLY A 77 -16.57 3.53 -4.13
C GLY A 77 -15.88 2.25 -4.59
N TYR A 78 -15.38 2.31 -5.81
CA TYR A 78 -14.69 1.21 -6.47
C TYR A 78 -13.25 1.60 -6.77
N PHE A 79 -12.37 0.64 -6.58
CA PHE A 79 -10.96 0.73 -6.87
C PHE A 79 -10.70 0.22 -8.27
N THR A 80 -9.94 1.00 -9.03
CA THR A 80 -9.50 0.62 -10.37
C THR A 80 -7.98 0.59 -10.39
N PRO A 81 -7.37 -0.59 -10.64
CA PRO A 81 -5.96 -0.75 -10.97
C PRO A 81 -5.44 0.28 -11.98
N LEU A 82 -4.39 1.02 -11.62
CA LEU A 82 -3.55 1.74 -12.58
C LEU A 82 -2.60 0.75 -13.23
N ASN A 83 -3.12 -0.04 -14.16
CA ASN A 83 -2.28 -0.81 -15.05
C ASN A 83 -1.96 0.03 -16.29
N THR A 84 -0.73 0.53 -16.37
CA THR A 84 -0.03 0.62 -17.66
C THR A 84 1.47 0.44 -17.46
N PRO A 85 2.06 -0.68 -17.92
CA PRO A 85 3.52 -0.84 -17.93
C PRO A 85 4.21 0.07 -18.96
N GLN A 86 3.46 0.66 -19.90
CA GLN A 86 4.00 1.48 -20.97
C GLN A 86 3.74 2.96 -20.72
N SER A 87 4.80 3.69 -20.38
CA SER A 87 4.85 5.15 -20.50
C SER A 87 5.15 5.55 -21.94
N TYR A 88 4.47 6.58 -22.42
CA TYR A 88 4.75 7.23 -23.70
C TYR A 88 5.48 8.54 -23.42
N GLU A 89 6.55 8.84 -24.16
CA GLU A 89 7.38 10.04 -23.93
C GLU A 89 6.75 11.30 -24.52
N THR A 90 5.83 11.12 -25.47
CA THR A 90 5.09 12.19 -26.13
C THR A 90 3.61 11.87 -26.24
N LEU A 91 2.78 12.91 -26.35
CA LEU A 91 1.36 12.73 -26.64
C LEU A 91 1.14 12.07 -28.00
N GLU A 92 1.99 12.33 -28.99
CA GLU A 92 1.92 11.69 -30.31
C GLU A 92 2.03 10.16 -30.22
N GLU A 93 2.96 9.65 -29.40
CA GLU A 93 3.12 8.22 -29.16
C GLU A 93 1.87 7.62 -28.50
N LEU A 94 1.34 8.27 -27.45
CA LEU A 94 0.13 7.83 -26.75
C LEU A 94 -1.08 7.77 -27.70
N VAL A 95 -1.25 8.82 -28.51
CA VAL A 95 -2.34 8.93 -29.49
C VAL A 95 -2.21 7.85 -30.57
N SER A 96 -0.99 7.62 -31.06
CA SER A 96 -0.70 6.59 -32.07
C SER A 96 -1.02 5.20 -31.54
N ALA A 97 -0.60 4.88 -30.31
CA ALA A 97 -0.89 3.60 -29.67
C ALA A 97 -2.41 3.42 -29.40
N THR A 98 -3.11 4.50 -29.05
CA THR A 98 -4.57 4.47 -28.84
C THR A 98 -5.30 4.14 -30.14
N THR A 99 -4.90 4.76 -31.25
CA THR A 99 -5.51 4.57 -32.58
C THR A 99 -5.21 3.19 -33.18
N GLN A 100 -4.07 2.58 -32.83
CA GLN A 100 -3.71 1.21 -33.25
C GLN A 100 -4.44 0.14 -32.43
N SER A 101 -4.84 0.45 -31.19
CA SER A 101 -5.67 -0.44 -30.40
C SER A 101 -7.10 -0.47 -30.95
N SER A 102 -7.79 -1.62 -30.89
CA SER A 102 -9.19 -1.74 -31.37
C SER A 102 -10.20 -0.88 -30.60
N LYS A 103 -9.78 -0.16 -29.56
CA LYS A 103 -10.59 0.82 -28.82
C LYS A 103 -10.48 2.20 -29.48
N GLN A 104 -11.60 2.72 -29.98
CA GLN A 104 -11.68 4.09 -30.47
C GLN A 104 -11.71 5.11 -29.31
N LEU A 105 -11.38 6.37 -29.62
CA LEU A 105 -11.57 7.51 -28.72
C LEU A 105 -13.04 7.62 -28.29
N PRO A 106 -13.34 8.07 -27.06
CA PRO A 106 -12.43 8.70 -26.11
C PRO A 106 -11.55 7.72 -25.33
N THR A 107 -10.39 8.18 -24.87
CA THR A 107 -9.48 7.41 -24.01
C THR A 107 -8.96 8.29 -22.89
N CYS A 108 -8.92 7.77 -21.68
CA CYS A 108 -8.38 8.51 -20.55
C CYS A 108 -6.84 8.34 -20.50
N PHE A 109 -6.14 9.34 -19.99
CA PHE A 109 -4.71 9.27 -19.72
C PHE A 109 -4.32 10.26 -18.62
N MET A 110 -3.10 10.13 -18.11
CA MET A 110 -2.52 11.00 -17.09
C MET A 110 -1.08 11.33 -17.48
N SER A 111 -0.57 12.47 -17.02
CA SER A 111 0.86 12.79 -17.12
C SER A 111 1.47 12.79 -15.72
N THR A 112 2.65 12.18 -15.60
CA THR A 112 3.43 12.25 -14.36
C THR A 112 4.15 13.58 -14.20
N HIS A 113 4.14 14.44 -15.21
CA HIS A 113 4.69 15.79 -15.17
C HIS A 113 3.58 16.84 -15.23
N ARG A 114 3.83 17.98 -14.58
CA ARG A 114 2.95 19.14 -14.69
C ARG A 114 2.90 19.63 -16.13
N ILE A 115 1.71 19.91 -16.64
CA ILE A 115 1.52 20.47 -17.97
C ILE A 115 1.07 21.92 -17.80
N VAL A 116 1.88 22.85 -18.29
CA VAL A 116 1.56 24.27 -18.27
C VAL A 116 1.04 24.65 -19.65
N THR A 117 -0.20 25.12 -19.69
CA THR A 117 -0.84 25.68 -20.90
C THR A 117 -1.12 27.16 -20.68
N GLU A 118 -1.36 27.93 -21.74
CA GLU A 118 -1.54 29.39 -21.66
C GLU A 118 -2.66 29.83 -20.69
N GLY A 119 -3.65 28.97 -20.44
CA GLY A 119 -4.77 29.28 -19.57
C GLY A 119 -4.83 28.49 -18.26
N ARG A 120 -4.12 27.36 -18.13
CA ARG A 120 -4.22 26.45 -16.97
C ARG A 120 -2.98 25.60 -16.77
N VAL A 121 -2.81 25.16 -15.52
CA VAL A 121 -1.84 24.13 -15.14
C VAL A 121 -2.60 22.83 -14.86
N VAL A 122 -2.27 21.78 -15.60
CA VAL A 122 -2.67 20.41 -15.26
C VAL A 122 -1.64 19.88 -14.28
N THR A 123 -2.09 19.48 -13.10
CA THR A 123 -1.20 18.90 -12.09
C THR A 123 -0.80 17.50 -12.51
N GLU A 124 0.28 17.03 -11.90
CA GLU A 124 0.74 15.66 -12.10
C GLU A 124 -0.32 14.67 -11.63
N ASP A 125 -0.43 13.54 -12.33
CA ASP A 125 -1.41 12.49 -12.11
C ASP A 125 -2.85 13.00 -12.09
N GLN A 126 -3.14 14.07 -12.84
CA GLN A 126 -4.51 14.52 -13.06
C GLN A 126 -5.11 13.80 -14.27
N LEU A 127 -6.35 13.32 -14.13
CA LEU A 127 -7.03 12.54 -15.18
C LEU A 127 -7.50 13.45 -16.33
N LEU A 128 -7.05 13.12 -17.54
CA LEU A 128 -7.46 13.77 -18.79
C LEU A 128 -8.20 12.77 -19.68
N VAL A 129 -9.24 13.25 -20.37
CA VAL A 129 -9.96 12.49 -21.39
C VAL A 129 -9.53 12.98 -22.76
N LEU A 130 -8.81 12.16 -23.52
CA LEU A 130 -8.53 12.42 -24.93
C LEU A 130 -9.81 12.14 -25.74
N GLU A 131 -10.40 13.19 -26.33
CA GLU A 131 -11.60 13.08 -27.15
C GLU A 131 -11.28 12.90 -28.63
N ALA A 132 -10.31 13.68 -29.14
CA ALA A 132 -9.99 13.74 -30.55
C ALA A 132 -8.59 14.29 -30.79
N VAL A 133 -8.08 14.08 -32.00
CA VAL A 133 -6.94 14.84 -32.54
C VAL A 133 -7.50 15.88 -33.50
N VAL A 134 -7.14 17.15 -33.28
CA VAL A 134 -7.66 18.30 -34.04
C VAL A 134 -6.52 19.19 -34.53
N MET A 135 -6.78 19.96 -35.58
CA MET A 135 -5.91 21.07 -35.97
C MET A 135 -6.31 22.32 -35.18
N HIS A 136 -5.43 22.81 -34.31
CA HIS A 136 -5.64 24.03 -33.53
C HIS A 136 -4.49 25.00 -33.78
N LEU A 137 -4.81 26.22 -34.24
CA LEU A 137 -3.80 27.24 -34.59
C LEU A 137 -2.71 26.74 -35.57
N GLY A 138 -3.09 25.88 -36.51
CA GLY A 138 -2.17 25.29 -37.50
C GLY A 138 -1.29 24.14 -36.96
N ILE A 139 -1.45 23.75 -35.70
CA ILE A 139 -0.70 22.67 -35.04
C ILE A 139 -1.63 21.48 -34.79
N ARG A 140 -1.14 20.25 -34.96
CA ARG A 140 -1.87 19.05 -34.54
C ARG A 140 -1.86 18.96 -33.01
N CYS A 141 -3.06 19.01 -32.43
CA CYS A 141 -3.26 18.98 -30.99
C CYS A 141 -4.20 17.86 -30.59
N ALA A 142 -3.91 17.24 -29.44
CA ALA A 142 -4.86 16.44 -28.70
C ALA A 142 -5.91 17.36 -28.06
N ARG A 143 -7.18 17.13 -28.37
CA ARG A 143 -8.30 17.73 -27.68
C ARG A 143 -8.59 16.91 -26.43
N CYS A 144 -8.29 17.48 -25.28
CA CYS A 144 -8.42 16.81 -23.99
C CYS A 144 -9.46 17.52 -23.11
N VAL A 145 -10.26 16.75 -22.39
CA VAL A 145 -11.18 17.27 -21.37
C VAL A 145 -10.62 16.97 -19.99
N LEU A 146 -10.56 18.00 -19.17
CA LEU A 146 -10.18 17.93 -17.77
C LEU A 146 -11.43 18.13 -16.91
N GLY A 147 -11.75 17.13 -16.07
CA GLY A 147 -12.83 17.22 -15.08
C GLY A 147 -12.34 17.90 -13.80
N LEU A 148 -12.93 19.04 -13.45
CA LEU A 148 -12.67 19.77 -12.21
C LEU A 148 -14.00 20.04 -11.51
N GLU A 149 -14.23 19.52 -10.30
CA GLU A 149 -15.32 19.90 -9.38
C GLU A 149 -16.58 20.54 -10.02
N GLY A 150 -17.30 19.79 -10.86
CA GLY A 150 -18.55 20.23 -11.50
C GLY A 150 -18.42 21.01 -12.81
N GLN A 151 -17.21 21.28 -13.30
CA GLN A 151 -16.91 21.96 -14.56
C GLN A 151 -15.94 21.15 -15.43
N GLN A 152 -16.23 21.06 -16.72
CA GLN A 152 -15.34 20.47 -17.71
C GLN A 152 -14.55 21.56 -18.42
N VAL A 153 -13.24 21.38 -18.52
CA VAL A 153 -12.35 22.31 -19.22
C VAL A 153 -11.72 21.62 -20.39
N ILE A 154 -11.79 22.26 -21.55
CA ILE A 154 -11.18 21.77 -22.78
C ILE A 154 -9.76 22.33 -22.87
N LEU A 155 -8.80 21.44 -23.13
CA LEU A 155 -7.41 21.74 -23.36
C LEU A 155 -7.02 21.26 -24.76
N HIS A 156 -6.25 22.07 -25.48
CA HIS A 156 -5.61 21.67 -26.74
C HIS A 156 -4.12 21.49 -26.48
N LEU A 157 -3.70 20.24 -26.27
CA LEU A 157 -2.31 19.91 -25.98
C LEU A 157 -1.59 19.56 -27.30
N PRO A 158 -0.47 20.21 -27.64
CA PRO A 158 0.29 19.85 -28.84
C PRO A 158 0.70 18.38 -28.81
N LEU A 159 0.66 17.67 -29.94
CA LEU A 159 1.11 16.28 -29.97
C LEU A 159 2.61 16.13 -29.64
N SER A 160 3.39 17.17 -29.87
CA SER A 160 4.81 17.27 -29.48
C SER A 160 5.03 17.47 -27.97
N GLN A 161 3.96 17.61 -27.18
CA GLN A 161 4.04 17.73 -25.73
C GLN A 161 4.77 16.52 -25.15
N LYS A 162 5.83 16.81 -24.40
CA LYS A 162 6.67 15.79 -23.74
C LYS A 162 6.21 15.50 -22.32
N GLY A 163 6.52 14.30 -21.88
CA GLY A 163 6.40 13.83 -20.51
C GLY A 163 6.21 12.32 -20.50
N PRO A 164 6.28 11.63 -19.36
CA PRO A 164 5.77 10.28 -19.30
C PRO A 164 4.24 10.38 -19.21
N PHE A 165 3.56 10.01 -20.30
CA PHE A 165 2.11 9.84 -20.35
C PHE A 165 1.75 8.38 -20.13
N ARG A 166 0.71 8.16 -19.33
CA ARG A 166 0.19 6.82 -19.04
C ARG A 166 -1.25 6.74 -19.51
N LYS A 167 -1.54 5.75 -20.35
CA LYS A 167 -2.92 5.47 -20.75
C LYS A 167 -3.69 4.95 -19.53
N TRP A 168 -4.88 5.49 -19.33
CA TRP A 168 -5.82 5.03 -18.33
C TRP A 168 -6.79 4.07 -19.02
N GLU A 169 -6.55 2.77 -18.83
CA GLU A 169 -7.52 1.77 -19.24
C GLU A 169 -8.41 1.43 -18.03
N PRO A 170 -9.73 1.67 -18.10
CA PRO A 170 -10.61 1.19 -17.05
C PRO A 170 -10.61 -0.34 -17.06
N SER A 171 -9.85 -0.95 -16.15
CA SER A 171 -10.14 -2.31 -15.73
C SER A 171 -11.49 -2.32 -15.00
N ALA A 172 -12.16 -3.47 -14.94
CA ALA A 172 -13.44 -3.57 -14.24
C ALA A 172 -13.30 -3.00 -12.80
N PRO A 173 -14.16 -2.05 -12.40
CA PRO A 173 -14.12 -1.47 -11.05
C PRO A 173 -14.32 -2.57 -10.02
N ARG A 174 -13.49 -2.57 -8.97
CA ARG A 174 -13.51 -3.62 -7.93
C ARG A 174 -13.83 -3.04 -6.57
N THR A 175 -14.53 -3.80 -5.76
CA THR A 175 -14.73 -3.44 -4.34
C THR A 175 -13.41 -3.58 -3.59
N LEU A 176 -13.30 -2.94 -2.42
CA LEU A 176 -12.10 -3.08 -1.58
C LEU A 176 -11.78 -4.56 -1.31
N LEU A 177 -12.80 -5.34 -0.96
CA LEU A 177 -12.65 -6.77 -0.66
C LEU A 177 -12.07 -7.54 -1.85
N GLN A 178 -12.55 -7.26 -3.07
CA GLN A 178 -12.06 -7.91 -4.28
C GLN A 178 -10.60 -7.55 -4.59
N VAL A 179 -10.18 -6.32 -4.27
CA VAL A 179 -8.77 -5.93 -4.45
C VAL A 179 -7.87 -6.64 -3.43
N LEU A 180 -8.32 -6.73 -2.17
CA LEU A 180 -7.54 -7.40 -1.11
C LEU A 180 -7.45 -8.92 -1.31
N GLN A 181 -8.42 -9.53 -1.97
CA GLN A 181 -8.45 -10.96 -2.26
C GLN A 181 -7.68 -11.35 -3.52
N ASP A 182 -7.35 -10.41 -4.42
CA ASP A 182 -6.60 -10.69 -5.64
C ASP A 182 -5.09 -10.47 -5.43
N PRO A 183 -4.27 -11.53 -5.41
CA PRO A 183 -2.82 -11.41 -5.25
C PRO A 183 -2.15 -10.58 -6.34
N ALA A 184 -2.74 -10.51 -7.54
CA ALA A 184 -2.18 -9.75 -8.67
C ALA A 184 -2.37 -8.23 -8.52
N LEU A 185 -3.25 -7.78 -7.62
CA LEU A 185 -3.50 -6.36 -7.36
C LEU A 185 -2.81 -5.84 -6.09
N LYS A 186 -2.09 -6.73 -5.42
CA LYS A 186 -1.34 -6.41 -4.22
C LYS A 186 -0.23 -5.41 -4.54
N ASP A 187 -0.10 -4.37 -3.71
CA ASP A 187 0.89 -3.30 -3.84
C ASP A 187 0.81 -2.51 -5.17
N LEU A 188 -0.28 -2.66 -5.93
CA LEU A 188 -0.52 -1.91 -7.16
C LEU A 188 -1.05 -0.51 -6.84
N VAL A 189 -0.70 0.47 -7.70
CA VAL A 189 -1.31 1.79 -7.65
C VAL A 189 -2.74 1.70 -8.15
N LEU A 190 -3.69 2.27 -7.41
CA LEU A 190 -5.12 2.27 -7.68
C LEU A 190 -5.63 3.71 -7.74
N THR A 191 -6.79 3.92 -8.38
CA THR A 191 -7.59 5.13 -8.18
C THR A 191 -8.91 4.77 -7.54
N CYS A 192 -9.48 5.73 -6.81
CA CYS A 192 -10.83 5.65 -6.28
C CYS A 192 -11.45 7.04 -6.34
N PRO A 193 -12.44 7.31 -7.22
CA PRO A 193 -13.01 8.65 -7.42
C PRO A 193 -13.68 9.26 -6.19
N THR A 194 -14.01 8.44 -5.19
CA THR A 194 -14.61 8.86 -3.91
C THR A 194 -13.56 9.35 -2.91
N LEU A 195 -12.27 9.14 -3.19
CA LEU A 195 -11.16 9.59 -2.36
C LEU A 195 -10.49 10.83 -2.97
N PRO A 196 -9.94 11.74 -2.15
CA PRO A 196 -9.32 12.98 -2.62
C PRO A 196 -8.03 12.76 -3.42
N TRP A 197 -7.45 11.56 -3.39
CA TRP A 197 -6.21 11.24 -4.10
C TRP A 197 -6.47 10.58 -5.45
N HIS A 198 -5.77 11.06 -6.47
CA HIS A 198 -5.84 10.50 -7.83
C HIS A 198 -5.16 9.14 -7.96
N SER A 199 -4.18 8.87 -7.09
CA SER A 199 -3.45 7.61 -7.00
C SER A 199 -3.23 7.22 -5.53
N LEU A 200 -3.35 5.94 -5.23
CA LEU A 200 -3.15 5.38 -3.90
C LEU A 200 -2.66 3.94 -3.98
N ILE A 201 -2.01 3.47 -2.93
CA ILE A 201 -1.72 2.06 -2.70
C ILE A 201 -2.50 1.62 -1.47
N LEU A 202 -3.12 0.44 -1.52
CA LEU A 202 -3.77 -0.14 -0.35
C LEU A 202 -2.75 -0.86 0.52
N ARG A 203 -2.71 -0.48 1.80
CA ARG A 203 -1.88 -1.09 2.84
C ARG A 203 -2.79 -1.74 3.89
N PRO A 204 -3.14 -3.03 3.70
CA PRO A 204 -3.85 -3.77 4.73
C PRO A 204 -2.94 -4.00 5.94
N GLN A 205 -3.50 -3.80 7.14
CA GLN A 205 -2.88 -4.13 8.42
C GLN A 205 -3.58 -5.32 9.04
N TYR A 206 -2.78 -6.23 9.59
CA TYR A 206 -3.28 -7.51 10.09
C TYR A 206 -2.92 -7.71 11.56
N GLU A 207 -3.84 -8.27 12.31
CA GLU A 207 -3.60 -8.89 13.61
C GLU A 207 -3.18 -10.34 13.40
N ILE A 208 -2.18 -10.78 14.15
CA ILE A 208 -1.66 -12.14 14.13
C ILE A 208 -1.98 -12.77 15.48
N GLN A 209 -2.66 -13.91 15.46
CA GLN A 209 -2.74 -14.78 16.62
C GLN A 209 -1.74 -15.91 16.48
N ALA A 210 -0.99 -16.13 17.54
CA ALA A 210 0.06 -17.13 17.53
C ALA A 210 0.28 -17.74 18.90
N ILE A 211 0.81 -18.95 18.92
CA ILE A 211 1.30 -19.62 20.12
C ILE A 211 2.82 -19.53 20.11
N MET A 212 3.38 -18.97 21.17
CA MET A 212 4.84 -18.85 21.30
C MET A 212 5.39 -20.00 22.14
N HIS A 213 6.57 -20.47 21.75
CA HIS A 213 7.45 -21.18 22.67
C HIS A 213 8.62 -20.25 22.98
N ILE A 214 8.54 -19.60 24.14
CA ILE A 214 9.63 -18.77 24.65
C ILE A 214 10.70 -19.72 25.16
N PHE A 215 11.87 -19.75 24.52
CA PHE A 215 13.04 -20.39 25.11
C PHE A 215 13.57 -19.45 26.19
N SER A 216 12.89 -19.43 27.34
CA SER A 216 13.29 -18.57 28.44
C SER A 216 14.66 -19.04 28.95
N SER A 217 15.69 -18.27 28.61
CA SER A 217 16.82 -18.10 29.53
C SER A 217 16.52 -16.82 30.31
N LEU A 218 15.68 -16.96 31.33
CA LEU A 218 15.46 -16.03 32.45
C LEU A 218 15.59 -14.54 32.11
N ARG A 219 14.48 -13.87 31.72
CA ARG A 219 14.33 -12.43 31.95
C ARG A 219 12.90 -12.10 32.36
N ILE A 220 12.62 -12.38 33.63
CA ILE A 220 11.56 -11.68 34.38
C ILE A 220 11.92 -10.20 34.32
N ALA A 221 10.98 -9.38 33.86
CA ALA A 221 11.07 -7.93 33.93
C ALA A 221 11.44 -7.51 35.36
N ALA A 222 12.57 -6.84 35.51
CA ALA A 222 13.04 -6.36 36.79
C ALA A 222 12.11 -5.25 37.30
N THR A 223 11.12 -5.62 38.11
CA THR A 223 10.54 -4.72 39.10
C THR A 223 10.30 -5.48 40.41
N HIS A 224 10.95 -4.96 41.46
CA HIS A 224 10.87 -5.26 42.90
C HIS A 224 11.88 -6.25 43.52
N SER A 225 12.97 -5.64 44.03
CA SER A 225 13.61 -5.82 45.33
C SER A 225 13.45 -7.15 46.10
N ALA A 226 14.62 -7.74 46.39
CA ALA A 226 14.97 -8.59 47.54
C ALA A 226 14.35 -10.00 47.64
N ALA A 227 15.16 -11.03 47.38
CA ALA A 227 15.69 -11.96 48.38
C ALA A 227 16.20 -13.25 47.71
N GLN A 228 17.37 -13.73 48.14
CA GLN A 228 17.93 -15.03 47.80
C GLN A 228 17.04 -16.16 48.35
N THR A 229 16.82 -17.22 47.56
CA THR A 229 17.00 -18.61 48.01
C THR A 229 17.03 -19.57 46.82
N GLN A 230 17.92 -20.56 46.89
CA GLN A 230 18.06 -21.69 45.97
C GLN A 230 16.78 -22.55 45.91
N GLY A 231 16.54 -23.20 44.77
CA GLY A 231 15.55 -24.26 44.63
C GLY A 231 15.38 -24.68 43.18
N GLU A 232 15.47 -25.98 42.95
CA GLU A 232 15.56 -26.68 41.68
C GLU A 232 14.33 -26.54 40.76
N ASP A 233 14.61 -26.63 39.46
CA ASP A 233 13.82 -27.28 38.41
C ASP A 233 12.30 -27.06 38.38
N LEU A 234 11.85 -26.17 37.49
CA LEU A 234 10.59 -26.32 36.77
C LEU A 234 10.65 -25.45 35.50
N ALA A 235 10.96 -26.10 34.37
CA ALA A 235 10.67 -25.55 33.06
C ALA A 235 9.13 -25.39 32.92
N SER A 236 8.61 -24.22 33.29
CA SER A 236 7.21 -23.90 33.05
C SER A 236 7.02 -23.62 31.55
N VAL A 237 6.39 -24.56 30.85
CA VAL A 237 5.92 -24.35 29.48
C VAL A 237 4.77 -23.35 29.54
N HIS A 238 5.07 -22.07 29.34
CA HIS A 238 4.04 -21.04 29.17
C HIS A 238 3.46 -21.15 27.76
N GLN A 239 2.25 -21.71 27.67
CA GLN A 239 1.44 -21.64 26.46
C GLN A 239 0.70 -20.29 26.41
N GLY A 240 1.43 -19.24 26.06
CA GLY A 240 0.85 -17.93 25.80
C GLY A 240 0.28 -17.88 24.37
N TRP A 241 -0.94 -17.39 24.21
CA TRP A 241 -1.48 -16.97 22.90
C TRP A 241 -1.29 -15.46 22.75
N LEU A 242 -0.93 -15.03 21.56
CA LEU A 242 -0.78 -13.62 21.22
C LEU A 242 -2.09 -13.04 20.69
N GLN A 243 -2.53 -11.92 21.26
CA GLN A 243 -3.78 -11.24 20.87
C GLN A 243 -3.54 -9.93 20.09
N TYR A 244 -2.31 -9.47 19.90
CA TYR A 244 -2.09 -8.19 19.23
C TYR A 244 -0.71 -8.10 18.58
N VAL A 245 -0.66 -7.56 17.35
CA VAL A 245 0.50 -6.88 16.75
C VAL A 245 -0.03 -5.67 15.98
N GLN A 246 -0.08 -4.51 16.63
CA GLN A 246 -0.43 -3.25 15.97
C GLN A 246 0.80 -2.73 15.20
N GLN A 247 0.61 -2.41 13.92
CA GLN A 247 1.67 -2.05 12.99
C GLN A 247 1.33 -0.71 12.32
N ASP A 248 1.82 0.41 12.86
CA ASP A 248 1.73 1.70 12.14
C ASP A 248 3.10 2.08 11.56
N SER A 249 3.15 2.29 10.26
CA SER A 249 4.33 2.75 9.56
C SER A 249 4.51 4.25 9.77
N CYS A 250 5.52 4.67 10.53
CA CYS A 250 6.08 6.01 10.42
C CYS A 250 7.59 5.89 10.25
N PRO A 251 8.19 6.48 9.20
CA PRO A 251 9.63 6.60 9.13
C PRO A 251 10.05 7.64 10.19
N GLN A 252 10.69 7.19 11.28
CA GLN A 252 11.41 8.12 12.13
C GLN A 252 12.70 8.51 11.42
N GLU A 253 12.76 9.73 10.91
CA GLU A 253 14.02 10.41 10.65
C GLU A 253 14.81 10.46 11.97
N GLY A 254 16.01 9.88 11.97
CA GLY A 254 16.90 9.93 13.11
C GLY A 254 17.35 11.37 13.42
N PRO A 255 17.69 11.66 14.69
CA PRO A 255 18.15 12.99 15.05
C PRO A 255 19.48 13.29 14.37
N GLN A 256 19.53 14.37 13.60
CA GLN A 256 20.78 14.97 13.15
C GLN A 256 21.56 15.41 14.39
N THR A 257 22.66 14.73 14.66
CA THR A 257 23.65 15.12 15.65
C THR A 257 24.27 16.45 15.22
N ARG A 258 24.13 17.44 16.11
CA ARG A 258 24.81 18.73 16.05
C ARG A 258 26.23 18.61 16.59
#